data_AF-A0A836JJI4-F1
#
_entry.id   AF-A0A836JJI4-F1
#
_cell.length_a   1.000
_cell.length_b   1.000
_cell.length_c   1.000
_cell.angle_alpha   90.00
_cell.angle_beta   90.00
_cell.angle_gamma   90.00
#
_symmetry.space_group_name_H-M   'P 1'
#
loop_
_entity.id
_entity.type
_entity.pdbx_description
1 polymer ?
#
loop_
_entity_poly.entity_id
_entity_poly.type
_entity_poly.pdbx_seq_one_letter_code
_entity_poly.pdbx_strand_id
1 'polypeptide(L)'
;MEDSEKECLRMESIDPQSHNKENNEVTADCVNNTDGVNNVENILSQTEDTDYDPHVHRNRPNPTSNFETLVHLLKGSLGTGILAMPNAFYNSGLVVGVIATVIIGALCTYCLHVLVKAQYKLCKRLKVPILSYPLSMKYALEKGPPCVKWFSPYAPGLVDGFMIIYQLGICCVYIVFVASNIKQVTDQYWAPLDISTHMLILLLPLILINYIRNLKLLAPFSTLANLITFVGLTMILIKYMFQDLPPISDREMFGTLRNFSLYFGTTLFALEAVGVIIALENNMKTPQNFGGYCGVLNIGMTVIVILYIVIGLFGYIKYGSDAKGSVTFNLPSEEAMAQSIKIMFAIAIFITYALQAYVPVEILWTTYLDHRIQNHKILWEYACRTFVTLVTFILAIAIPRLGLFISLFGALCLSALGIAFPAIIDICVSWPENDFGPFKIMLIKNFLLIVFGLLGLVVGTYVSIVEIIKSFNPILEADLPSL
;
A
#
# COMPACT_ATOMS: atom_id res chain seq x y z
N MET A 1 6.77 -44.44 -22.71
CA MET A 1 5.82 -43.43 -23.21
C MET A 1 5.24 -42.75 -21.98
N GLU A 2 6.05 -42.02 -21.21
CA GLU A 2 6.59 -40.66 -21.49
C GLU A 2 5.44 -39.68 -21.78
N ASP A 3 5.27 -38.54 -21.13
CA ASP A 3 6.13 -37.81 -20.19
C ASP A 3 5.25 -36.90 -19.32
N SER A 4 5.60 -36.76 -18.04
CA SER A 4 5.02 -35.77 -17.12
C SER A 4 6.04 -34.63 -16.99
N GLU A 5 5.81 -33.53 -17.70
CA GLU A 5 6.71 -32.36 -17.70
C GLU A 5 6.84 -31.78 -16.28
N LYS A 6 8.05 -31.91 -15.73
CA LYS A 6 8.53 -31.18 -14.56
C LYS A 6 8.79 -29.74 -14.98
N GLU A 7 7.97 -28.82 -14.49
CA GLU A 7 8.19 -27.38 -14.62
C GLU A 7 9.40 -26.98 -13.76
N CYS A 8 10.53 -26.74 -14.40
CA CYS A 8 11.81 -26.43 -13.76
C CYS A 8 11.87 -24.92 -13.44
N LEU A 9 11.92 -24.58 -12.16
CA LEU A 9 12.18 -23.24 -11.64
C LEU A 9 13.49 -22.68 -12.23
N ARG A 10 13.40 -21.67 -13.11
CA ARG A 10 14.54 -20.82 -13.47
C ARG A 10 14.43 -19.50 -12.71
N MET A 11 15.33 -19.33 -11.74
CA MET A 11 15.64 -18.05 -11.13
C MET A 11 16.26 -17.11 -12.17
N GLU A 12 15.86 -15.84 -12.13
CA GLU A 12 16.50 -14.74 -12.82
C GLU A 12 17.93 -14.55 -12.30
N SER A 13 18.91 -15.01 -13.07
CA SER A 13 20.29 -14.53 -12.99
C SER A 13 20.38 -13.23 -13.77
N ILE A 14 20.64 -12.13 -13.07
CA ILE A 14 21.06 -10.85 -13.67
C ILE A 14 22.49 -11.07 -14.22
N ASP A 15 22.66 -10.86 -15.53
CA ASP A 15 23.90 -11.10 -16.29
C ASP A 15 25.09 -10.22 -15.85
N PRO A 16 26.35 -10.64 -16.08
CA PRO A 16 27.53 -10.21 -15.33
C PRO A 16 28.37 -9.15 -16.04
N GLN A 17 28.73 -8.07 -15.35
CA GLN A 17 29.97 -7.32 -15.63
C GLN A 17 30.48 -6.61 -14.36
N SER A 18 31.42 -7.22 -13.63
CA SER A 18 32.61 -6.52 -13.12
C SER A 18 33.56 -7.49 -12.44
N HIS A 19 34.82 -7.44 -12.88
CA HIS A 19 35.99 -8.07 -12.27
C HIS A 19 36.05 -7.93 -10.74
N ASN A 20 36.21 -9.04 -10.04
CA ASN A 20 37.41 -9.30 -9.22
C ASN A 20 37.44 -10.76 -8.75
N LYS A 21 38.52 -11.44 -9.14
CA LYS A 21 38.96 -12.71 -8.56
C LYS A 21 39.43 -12.45 -7.14
N GLU A 22 39.04 -13.30 -6.20
CA GLU A 22 39.99 -13.84 -5.23
C GLU A 22 39.55 -15.21 -4.72
N ASN A 23 40.54 -16.06 -4.53
CA ASN A 23 40.48 -17.51 -4.52
C ASN A 23 39.97 -18.08 -3.19
N ASN A 24 39.31 -19.23 -3.25
CA ASN A 24 39.61 -20.35 -2.36
C ASN A 24 39.14 -21.66 -3.03
N GLU A 25 40.10 -22.33 -3.64
CA GLU A 25 40.00 -23.70 -4.14
C GLU A 25 39.88 -24.67 -2.95
N VAL A 26 38.91 -25.57 -3.00
CA VAL A 26 38.98 -26.86 -2.31
C VAL A 26 38.96 -27.92 -3.40
N THR A 27 40.12 -28.53 -3.62
CA THR A 27 40.38 -29.63 -4.54
C THR A 27 39.58 -30.87 -4.16
N ALA A 28 38.77 -31.40 -5.08
CA ALA A 28 38.16 -32.71 -4.97
C ALA A 28 38.97 -33.71 -5.82
N ASP A 29 39.79 -34.51 -5.15
CA ASP A 29 40.44 -35.68 -5.75
C ASP A 29 39.41 -36.75 -6.08
N CYS A 30 39.54 -37.32 -7.27
CA CYS A 30 38.70 -38.38 -7.80
C CYS A 30 39.01 -39.71 -7.10
N VAL A 31 38.02 -40.31 -6.42
CA VAL A 31 38.09 -41.71 -5.98
C VAL A 31 36.96 -42.50 -6.64
N ASN A 32 37.35 -43.42 -7.53
CA ASN A 32 36.52 -44.48 -8.07
C ASN A 32 36.20 -45.50 -6.97
N ASN A 33 34.92 -45.81 -6.73
CA ASN A 33 34.50 -47.20 -6.50
C ASN A 33 32.97 -47.39 -6.58
N THR A 34 32.62 -48.51 -7.19
CA THR A 34 31.31 -49.01 -7.60
C THR A 34 30.48 -49.61 -6.47
N ASP A 35 30.05 -48.81 -5.48
CA ASP A 35 29.12 -49.26 -4.43
C ASP A 35 27.93 -48.28 -4.19
N GLY A 36 27.63 -47.43 -5.18
CA GLY A 36 26.75 -46.26 -5.04
C GLY A 36 25.27 -46.46 -5.36
N VAL A 37 24.66 -47.63 -5.17
CA VAL A 37 23.20 -47.81 -5.41
C VAL A 37 22.39 -47.87 -4.11
N ASN A 38 22.96 -48.39 -3.01
CA ASN A 38 22.27 -48.46 -1.72
C ASN A 38 22.47 -47.22 -0.83
N ASN A 39 23.33 -46.28 -1.24
CA ASN A 39 23.52 -45.00 -0.55
C ASN A 39 22.61 -43.88 -1.07
N VAL A 40 21.98 -44.03 -2.24
CA VAL A 40 21.12 -42.96 -2.80
C VAL A 40 19.76 -42.91 -2.09
N GLU A 41 19.23 -44.04 -1.62
CA GLU A 41 18.02 -44.08 -0.78
C GLU A 41 18.28 -43.63 0.67
N ASN A 42 19.53 -43.76 1.17
CA ASN A 42 19.93 -43.22 2.47
C ASN A 42 20.30 -41.72 2.42
N ILE A 43 20.64 -41.16 1.25
CA ILE A 43 20.84 -39.71 1.07
C ILE A 43 19.51 -38.96 1.00
N LEU A 44 18.40 -39.63 0.62
CA LEU A 44 17.06 -39.02 0.68
C LEU A 44 16.40 -39.08 2.08
N SER A 45 17.05 -39.73 3.06
CA SER A 45 16.52 -39.96 4.41
C SER A 45 17.43 -39.47 5.56
N GLN A 46 18.45 -38.68 5.26
CA GLN A 46 19.30 -37.95 6.21
C GLN A 46 19.75 -36.66 5.51
N THR A 47 19.13 -35.49 5.66
CA THR A 47 18.85 -34.69 6.85
C THR A 47 17.64 -33.78 6.53
N GLU A 48 16.61 -33.79 7.37
CA GLU A 48 15.69 -32.66 7.47
C GLU A 48 16.48 -31.45 7.99
N ASP A 49 17.09 -30.69 7.08
CA ASP A 49 17.80 -29.48 7.42
C ASP A 49 16.76 -28.41 7.83
N THR A 50 16.40 -28.40 9.11
CA THR A 50 15.45 -27.46 9.73
C THR A 50 15.98 -26.03 9.83
N ASP A 51 17.20 -25.79 9.34
CA ASP A 51 17.99 -24.56 9.53
C ASP A 51 18.01 -23.62 8.30
N TYR A 52 17.06 -23.78 7.37
CA TYR A 52 16.92 -22.77 6.31
C TYR A 52 16.38 -21.46 6.91
N ASP A 53 17.22 -20.43 7.03
CA ASP A 53 16.79 -19.06 7.31
C ASP A 53 16.64 -18.26 6.00
N PRO A 54 15.41 -17.93 5.56
CA PRO A 54 15.18 -17.12 4.38
C PRO A 54 15.92 -15.77 4.40
N HIS A 55 16.16 -15.20 5.58
CA HIS A 55 16.79 -13.88 5.68
C HIS A 55 18.26 -13.89 5.26
N VAL A 56 19.00 -14.98 5.50
CA VAL A 56 20.42 -15.12 5.14
C VAL A 56 20.59 -15.34 3.63
N HIS A 57 19.60 -15.97 2.99
CA HIS A 57 19.64 -16.33 1.58
C HIS A 57 19.13 -15.23 0.63
N ARG A 58 18.84 -14.02 1.15
CA ARG A 58 18.43 -12.85 0.35
C ARG A 58 19.65 -12.14 -0.25
N ASN A 59 19.92 -12.34 -1.54
CA ASN A 59 20.90 -11.53 -2.27
C ASN A 59 20.29 -10.18 -2.69
N ARG A 60 20.78 -9.06 -2.14
CA ARG A 60 20.24 -7.73 -2.42
C ARG A 60 21.30 -6.72 -2.87
N PRO A 61 21.16 -6.14 -4.06
CA PRO A 61 22.03 -5.06 -4.50
C PRO A 61 21.65 -3.76 -3.77
N ASN A 62 22.47 -3.36 -2.80
CA ASN A 62 22.32 -2.17 -1.94
C ASN A 62 21.14 -2.26 -0.94
N PRO A 63 21.29 -3.01 0.17
CA PRO A 63 20.23 -3.11 1.18
C PRO A 63 20.03 -1.80 1.96
N THR A 64 18.80 -1.53 2.39
CA THR A 64 18.47 -0.34 3.19
C THR A 64 18.75 -0.55 4.68
N SER A 65 19.20 0.50 5.35
CA SER A 65 19.32 0.55 6.82
C SER A 65 17.95 0.64 7.50
N ASN A 66 17.89 0.38 8.81
CA ASN A 66 16.65 0.48 9.58
C ASN A 66 16.05 1.89 9.55
N PHE A 67 16.89 2.93 9.62
CA PHE A 67 16.44 4.32 9.57
C PHE A 67 15.95 4.71 8.17
N GLU A 68 16.66 4.33 7.10
CA GLU A 68 16.19 4.55 5.73
C GLU A 68 14.86 3.83 5.48
N THR A 69 14.73 2.61 5.98
CA THR A 69 13.48 1.83 5.88
C THR A 69 12.35 2.51 6.63
N LEU A 70 12.61 3.07 7.83
CA LEU A 70 11.63 3.87 8.58
C LEU A 70 11.19 5.09 7.77
N VAL A 71 12.13 5.85 7.20
CA VAL A 71 11.83 7.02 6.36
C VAL A 71 11.02 6.63 5.12
N HIS A 72 11.34 5.50 4.49
CA HIS A 72 10.56 4.98 3.36
C HIS A 72 9.17 4.48 3.76
N LEU A 73 9.02 3.90 4.95
CA LEU A 73 7.72 3.46 5.47
C LEU A 73 6.82 4.67 5.76
N LEU A 74 7.37 5.70 6.42
CA LEU A 74 6.68 6.98 6.61
C LEU A 74 6.25 7.54 5.26
N LYS A 75 7.14 7.56 4.27
CA LYS A 75 6.81 8.01 2.91
C LYS A 75 5.70 7.21 2.24
N GLY A 76 5.73 5.88 2.36
CA GLY A 76 4.73 5.00 1.78
C GLY A 76 3.32 5.30 2.28
N SER A 77 3.22 5.85 3.49
CA SER A 77 1.96 6.14 4.18
C SER A 77 1.61 7.64 4.18
N LEU A 78 2.58 8.54 4.15
CA LEU A 78 2.38 10.01 4.14
C LEU A 78 2.08 10.53 2.72
N GLY A 79 0.94 10.11 2.17
CA GLY A 79 0.38 10.58 0.90
C GLY A 79 -0.72 11.63 1.07
N THR A 80 -1.70 11.63 0.18
CA THR A 80 -2.91 12.48 0.31
C THR A 80 -3.83 12.03 1.46
N GLY A 81 -3.67 10.81 1.97
CA GLY A 81 -4.50 10.25 3.05
C GLY A 81 -4.43 11.05 4.35
N ILE A 82 -3.23 11.48 4.78
CA ILE A 82 -3.08 12.34 5.97
C ILE A 82 -3.84 13.66 5.82
N LEU A 83 -3.86 14.22 4.61
CA LEU A 83 -4.51 15.49 4.32
C LEU A 83 -6.03 15.36 4.29
N ALA A 84 -6.57 14.15 4.10
CA ALA A 84 -8.00 13.85 4.14
C ALA A 84 -8.53 13.57 5.55
N MET A 85 -7.65 13.41 6.54
CA MET A 85 -8.04 13.09 7.93
C MET A 85 -9.02 14.07 8.59
N PRO A 86 -8.96 15.40 8.36
CA PRO A 86 -9.96 16.31 8.92
C PRO A 86 -11.39 15.98 8.46
N ASN A 87 -11.56 15.65 7.18
CA ASN A 87 -12.85 15.21 6.63
C ASN A 87 -13.25 13.83 7.18
N ALA A 88 -12.28 12.93 7.40
CA ALA A 88 -12.56 11.67 8.05
C ALA A 88 -13.11 11.89 9.48
N PHE A 89 -12.49 12.76 10.27
CA PHE A 89 -12.92 13.09 11.63
C PHE A 89 -14.28 13.80 11.65
N TYR A 90 -14.60 14.59 10.62
CA TYR A 90 -15.97 15.10 10.44
C TYR A 90 -16.99 13.97 10.30
N ASN A 91 -16.66 12.89 9.59
CA ASN A 91 -17.56 11.77 9.40
C ASN A 91 -17.72 10.86 10.64
N SER A 92 -16.73 10.81 11.56
CA SER A 92 -16.78 9.97 12.76
C SER A 92 -17.08 10.72 14.05
N GLY A 93 -16.85 12.02 14.11
CA GLY A 93 -16.88 12.81 15.33
C GLY A 93 -15.55 12.78 16.09
N LEU A 94 -15.35 13.74 16.97
CA LEU A 94 -14.05 14.04 17.56
C LEU A 94 -13.50 12.90 18.45
N VAL A 95 -14.32 12.37 19.36
CA VAL A 95 -13.88 11.33 20.32
C VAL A 95 -13.73 9.99 19.61
N VAL A 96 -14.74 9.64 18.81
CA VAL A 96 -14.75 8.39 18.04
C VAL A 96 -13.60 8.38 17.05
N GLY A 97 -13.32 9.49 16.35
CA GLY A 97 -12.20 9.61 15.43
C GLY A 97 -10.84 9.34 16.07
N VAL A 98 -10.58 9.88 17.27
CA VAL A 98 -9.33 9.60 18.00
C VAL A 98 -9.22 8.12 18.37
N ILE A 99 -10.23 7.59 19.06
CA ILE A 99 -10.23 6.20 19.56
C ILE A 99 -10.16 5.21 18.39
N ALA A 100 -10.99 5.40 17.37
CA ALA A 100 -11.03 4.53 16.20
C ALA A 100 -9.75 4.61 15.38
N THR A 101 -9.07 5.76 15.29
CA THR A 101 -7.80 5.85 14.55
C THR A 101 -6.72 5.02 15.24
N VAL A 102 -6.68 5.04 16.59
CA VAL A 102 -5.77 4.18 17.37
C VAL A 102 -6.10 2.70 17.17
N ILE A 103 -7.39 2.32 17.24
CA ILE A 103 -7.82 0.93 17.07
C ILE A 103 -7.50 0.43 15.66
N ILE A 104 -7.87 1.19 14.62
CA ILE A 104 -7.60 0.82 13.21
C ILE A 104 -6.09 0.77 12.97
N GLY A 105 -5.32 1.73 13.49
CA GLY A 105 -3.85 1.72 13.39
C GLY A 105 -3.23 0.48 14.05
N ALA A 106 -3.69 0.10 15.23
CA ALA A 106 -3.26 -1.12 15.90
C ALA A 106 -3.66 -2.38 15.12
N LEU A 107 -4.87 -2.41 14.56
CA LEU A 107 -5.39 -3.50 13.73
C LEU A 107 -4.56 -3.68 12.45
N CYS A 108 -4.31 -2.60 11.71
CA CYS A 108 -3.46 -2.55 10.52
C CYS A 108 -2.06 -3.06 10.84
N THR A 109 -1.43 -2.50 11.88
CA THR A 109 -0.10 -2.92 12.34
C THR A 109 -0.08 -4.41 12.67
N TYR A 110 -1.09 -4.91 13.38
CA TYR A 110 -1.23 -6.32 13.70
C TYR A 110 -1.34 -7.19 12.44
N CYS A 111 -2.18 -6.82 11.47
CA CYS A 111 -2.36 -7.59 10.24
C CYS A 111 -1.08 -7.62 9.38
N LEU A 112 -0.31 -6.53 9.36
CA LEU A 112 0.99 -6.49 8.70
C LEU A 112 2.01 -7.42 9.37
N HIS A 113 2.04 -7.49 10.70
CA HIS A 113 2.86 -8.49 11.42
C HIS A 113 2.45 -9.91 11.07
N VAL A 114 1.14 -10.17 11.02
CA VAL A 114 0.61 -11.48 10.63
C VAL A 114 1.08 -11.84 9.22
N LEU A 115 0.97 -10.91 8.28
CA LEU A 115 1.38 -11.12 6.90
C LEU A 115 2.87 -11.45 6.81
N VAL A 116 3.74 -10.62 7.38
CA VAL A 116 5.21 -10.81 7.34
C VAL A 116 5.60 -12.14 7.99
N LYS A 117 5.01 -12.49 9.14
CA LYS A 117 5.27 -13.78 9.81
C LYS A 117 4.81 -14.97 8.98
N ALA A 118 3.64 -14.88 8.37
CA ALA A 118 3.13 -15.97 7.54
C ALA A 118 3.99 -16.16 6.27
N GLN A 119 4.43 -15.05 5.64
CA GLN A 119 5.37 -15.10 4.52
C GLN A 119 6.71 -15.71 4.94
N TYR A 120 7.26 -15.34 6.10
CA TYR A 120 8.48 -15.93 6.63
C TYR A 120 8.35 -17.45 6.83
N LYS A 121 7.27 -17.91 7.46
CA LYS A 121 6.96 -19.36 7.62
C LYS A 121 6.90 -20.06 6.26
N LEU A 122 6.29 -19.44 5.25
CA LEU A 122 6.17 -20.01 3.91
C LEU A 122 7.52 -20.07 3.18
N CYS A 123 8.31 -19.00 3.23
CA CYS A 123 9.67 -18.95 2.70
C CYS A 123 10.54 -20.06 3.31
N LYS A 124 10.42 -20.27 4.63
CA LYS A 124 11.15 -21.34 5.33
C LYS A 124 10.75 -22.73 4.83
N ARG A 125 9.45 -23.00 4.68
CA ARG A 125 8.93 -24.30 4.21
C ARG A 125 9.23 -24.58 2.74
N LEU A 126 9.18 -23.55 1.89
CA LEU A 126 9.44 -23.66 0.45
C LEU A 126 10.94 -23.58 0.11
N LYS A 127 11.80 -23.28 1.08
CA LYS A 127 13.24 -23.03 0.90
C LYS A 127 13.51 -21.95 -0.16
N VAL A 128 12.72 -20.87 -0.12
CA VAL A 128 12.89 -19.70 -0.99
C VAL A 128 13.18 -18.44 -0.16
N PRO A 129 14.01 -17.51 -0.65
CA PRO A 129 14.44 -16.35 0.15
C PRO A 129 13.35 -15.26 0.27
N ILE A 130 12.49 -15.14 -0.75
CA ILE A 130 11.49 -14.08 -0.89
C ILE A 130 10.24 -14.66 -1.53
N LEU A 131 9.08 -14.20 -1.08
CA LEU A 131 7.79 -14.52 -1.70
C LEU A 131 6.97 -13.24 -1.88
N SER A 132 6.39 -13.06 -3.07
CA SER A 132 5.46 -11.96 -3.32
C SER A 132 4.13 -12.21 -2.61
N TYR A 133 3.35 -11.15 -2.38
CA TYR A 133 2.05 -11.27 -1.72
C TYR A 133 1.08 -12.24 -2.46
N PRO A 134 0.93 -12.17 -3.79
CA PRO A 134 0.06 -13.09 -4.54
C PRO A 134 0.49 -14.56 -4.43
N LEU A 135 1.79 -14.83 -4.54
CA LEU A 135 2.33 -16.19 -4.40
C LEU A 135 2.19 -16.71 -2.96
N SER A 136 2.31 -15.82 -1.97
CA SER A 136 2.09 -16.16 -0.56
C SER A 136 0.67 -16.65 -0.33
N MET A 137 -0.32 -16.00 -0.96
CA MET A 137 -1.71 -16.45 -0.90
C MET A 137 -1.90 -17.82 -1.58
N LYS A 138 -1.35 -18.03 -2.78
CA LYS A 138 -1.44 -19.32 -3.50
C LYS A 138 -0.92 -20.48 -2.65
N TYR A 139 0.34 -20.39 -2.22
CA TYR A 139 0.98 -21.49 -1.50
C TYR A 139 0.38 -21.70 -0.10
N ALA A 140 -0.12 -20.64 0.54
CA ALA A 140 -0.86 -20.78 1.78
C ALA A 140 -2.14 -21.60 1.54
N LEU A 141 -2.94 -21.25 0.53
CA LEU A 141 -4.19 -21.94 0.21
C LEU A 141 -4.00 -23.41 -0.18
N GLU A 142 -2.91 -23.77 -0.89
CA GLU A 142 -2.60 -25.18 -1.22
C GLU A 142 -2.44 -26.06 0.02
N LYS A 143 -1.91 -25.47 1.10
CA LYS A 143 -1.69 -26.13 2.39
C LYS A 143 -2.83 -25.90 3.39
N GLY A 144 -3.81 -25.06 3.05
CA GLY A 144 -4.97 -24.74 3.89
C GLY A 144 -6.03 -25.85 3.96
N PRO A 145 -7.20 -25.55 4.56
CA PRO A 145 -8.31 -26.51 4.66
C PRO A 145 -8.84 -26.94 3.28
N PRO A 146 -9.40 -28.16 3.13
CA PRO A 146 -9.88 -28.67 1.84
C PRO A 146 -10.85 -27.73 1.11
N CYS A 147 -11.65 -26.98 1.85
CA CYS A 147 -12.64 -26.05 1.30
C CYS A 147 -12.02 -24.89 0.51
N VAL A 148 -10.82 -24.44 0.86
CA VAL A 148 -10.18 -23.27 0.23
C VAL A 148 -9.13 -23.64 -0.82
N LYS A 149 -8.67 -24.90 -0.83
CA LYS A 149 -7.63 -25.40 -1.76
C LYS A 149 -8.01 -25.22 -3.22
N TRP A 150 -9.28 -25.44 -3.55
CA TRP A 150 -9.79 -25.29 -4.93
C TRP A 150 -9.59 -23.87 -5.48
N PHE A 151 -9.55 -22.86 -4.60
CA PHE A 151 -9.36 -21.47 -5.00
C PHE A 151 -7.88 -21.08 -5.19
N SER A 152 -6.93 -21.91 -4.75
CA SER A 152 -5.49 -21.61 -4.83
C SER A 152 -4.99 -21.11 -6.20
N PRO A 153 -5.31 -21.74 -7.35
CA PRO A 153 -4.80 -21.29 -8.65
C PRO A 153 -5.31 -19.90 -9.06
N TYR A 154 -6.49 -19.49 -8.58
CA TYR A 154 -7.07 -18.18 -8.88
C TYR A 154 -6.60 -17.08 -7.93
N ALA A 155 -6.03 -17.45 -6.79
CA ALA A 155 -5.69 -16.51 -5.72
C ALA A 155 -4.63 -15.46 -6.09
N PRO A 156 -3.54 -15.78 -6.85
CA PRO A 156 -2.60 -14.76 -7.30
C PRO A 156 -3.26 -13.66 -8.12
N GLY A 157 -4.10 -14.03 -9.10
CA GLY A 157 -4.80 -13.07 -9.95
C GLY A 157 -5.78 -12.19 -9.17
N LEU A 158 -6.42 -12.74 -8.12
CA LEU A 158 -7.26 -11.96 -7.21
C LEU A 158 -6.43 -10.91 -6.44
N VAL A 159 -5.32 -11.32 -5.82
CA VAL A 159 -4.46 -10.42 -5.03
C VAL A 159 -3.84 -9.34 -5.92
N ASP A 160 -3.31 -9.72 -7.09
CA ASP A 160 -2.80 -8.78 -8.10
C ASP A 160 -3.88 -7.79 -8.53
N GLY A 161 -5.10 -8.28 -8.82
CA GLY A 161 -6.23 -7.44 -9.20
C GLY A 161 -6.54 -6.37 -8.15
N PHE A 162 -6.65 -6.76 -6.87
CA PHE A 162 -6.84 -5.80 -5.79
C PHE A 162 -5.67 -4.83 -5.64
N MET A 163 -4.42 -5.29 -5.76
CA MET A 163 -3.23 -4.43 -5.70
C MET A 163 -3.20 -3.41 -6.83
N ILE A 164 -3.49 -3.83 -8.07
CA ILE A 164 -3.56 -2.93 -9.24
C ILE A 164 -4.69 -1.92 -9.06
N ILE A 165 -5.91 -2.36 -8.71
CA ILE A 165 -7.07 -1.47 -8.52
C ILE A 165 -6.78 -0.44 -7.42
N TYR A 166 -6.20 -0.88 -6.29
CA TYR A 166 -5.80 0.02 -5.21
C TYR A 166 -4.80 1.08 -5.70
N GLN A 167 -3.79 0.66 -6.45
CA GLN A 167 -2.73 1.55 -6.87
C GLN A 167 -3.18 2.54 -7.95
N LEU A 168 -4.02 2.11 -8.89
CA LEU A 168 -4.69 2.98 -9.84
C LEU A 168 -5.55 4.03 -9.10
N GLY A 169 -6.24 3.61 -8.03
CA GLY A 169 -7.00 4.48 -7.14
C GLY A 169 -6.17 5.55 -6.44
N ILE A 170 -5.01 5.18 -5.87
CA ILE A 170 -4.08 6.16 -5.29
C ILE A 170 -3.61 7.15 -6.37
N CYS A 171 -3.21 6.64 -7.54
CA CYS A 171 -2.72 7.45 -8.63
C CYS A 171 -3.76 8.45 -9.14
N CYS A 172 -5.03 8.06 -9.29
CA CYS A 172 -6.07 9.00 -9.72
C CYS A 172 -6.37 10.07 -8.66
N VAL A 173 -6.38 9.72 -7.37
CA VAL A 173 -6.50 10.70 -6.26
C VAL A 173 -5.37 11.71 -6.30
N TYR A 174 -4.14 11.27 -6.60
CA TYR A 174 -2.98 12.15 -6.70
C TYR A 174 -3.10 13.13 -7.87
N ILE A 175 -3.58 12.68 -9.03
CA ILE A 175 -3.82 13.56 -10.19
C ILE A 175 -4.81 14.67 -9.83
N VAL A 176 -5.96 14.31 -9.25
CA VAL A 176 -6.98 15.29 -8.82
C VAL A 176 -6.43 16.23 -7.75
N PHE A 177 -5.67 15.71 -6.79
CA PHE A 177 -5.06 16.51 -5.73
C PHE A 177 -4.08 17.54 -6.28
N VAL A 178 -3.13 17.12 -7.12
CA VAL A 178 -2.12 18.01 -7.71
C VAL A 178 -2.80 19.07 -8.59
N ALA A 179 -3.74 18.65 -9.45
CA ALA A 179 -4.50 19.56 -10.31
C ALA A 179 -5.29 20.60 -9.49
N SER A 180 -5.96 20.18 -8.42
CA SER A 180 -6.76 21.07 -7.57
C SER A 180 -5.90 22.09 -6.83
N ASN A 181 -4.74 21.68 -6.29
CA ASN A 181 -3.85 22.60 -5.60
C ASN A 181 -3.23 23.61 -6.55
N ILE A 182 -2.79 23.18 -7.74
CA ILE A 182 -2.28 24.09 -8.76
C ILE A 182 -3.37 25.06 -9.21
N LYS A 183 -4.58 24.56 -9.51
CA LYS A 183 -5.74 25.36 -9.90
C LYS A 183 -6.05 26.47 -8.90
N GLN A 184 -6.10 26.14 -7.61
CA GLN A 184 -6.41 27.14 -6.57
C GLN A 184 -5.38 28.29 -6.49
N VAL A 185 -4.14 28.05 -6.93
CA VAL A 185 -3.10 29.08 -6.99
C VAL A 185 -3.16 29.83 -8.31
N THR A 186 -3.32 29.14 -9.44
CA THR A 186 -3.36 29.75 -10.78
C THR A 186 -4.59 30.62 -11.00
N ASP A 187 -5.74 30.24 -10.43
CA ASP A 187 -7.00 31.01 -10.49
C ASP A 187 -6.88 32.42 -9.86
N GLN A 188 -5.85 32.68 -9.04
CA GLN A 188 -5.60 34.00 -8.44
C GLN A 188 -4.89 34.96 -9.40
N TYR A 189 -4.11 34.44 -10.34
CA TYR A 189 -3.27 35.23 -11.23
C TYR A 189 -3.77 35.24 -12.67
N TRP A 190 -4.47 34.18 -13.08
CA TRP A 190 -4.95 33.98 -14.43
C TRP A 190 -6.45 33.67 -14.45
N ALA A 191 -7.06 33.76 -15.64
CA ALA A 191 -8.46 33.44 -15.82
C ALA A 191 -8.76 32.00 -15.34
N PRO A 192 -9.86 31.79 -14.61
CA PRO A 192 -10.14 30.50 -14.00
C PRO A 192 -10.39 29.45 -15.08
N LEU A 193 -9.48 28.48 -15.18
CA LEU A 193 -9.60 27.34 -16.08
C LEU A 193 -10.27 26.18 -15.34
N ASP A 194 -11.00 25.34 -16.09
CA ASP A 194 -11.58 24.14 -15.50
C ASP A 194 -10.50 23.19 -14.93
N ILE A 195 -10.87 22.40 -13.91
CA ILE A 195 -9.96 21.42 -13.30
C ILE A 195 -9.51 20.36 -14.31
N SER A 196 -10.39 19.99 -15.25
CA SER A 196 -10.10 19.03 -16.31
C SER A 196 -8.94 19.49 -17.20
N THR A 197 -8.86 20.79 -17.48
CA THR A 197 -7.76 21.39 -18.24
C THR A 197 -6.44 21.31 -17.48
N HIS A 198 -6.45 21.56 -16.17
CA HIS A 198 -5.26 21.40 -15.33
C HIS A 198 -4.78 19.95 -15.29
N MET A 199 -5.70 18.99 -15.20
CA MET A 199 -5.37 17.57 -15.29
C MET A 199 -4.76 17.22 -16.66
N LEU A 200 -5.29 17.77 -17.75
CA LEU A 200 -4.77 17.55 -19.11
C LEU A 200 -3.35 18.12 -19.27
N ILE A 201 -3.08 19.30 -18.71
CA ILE A 201 -1.73 19.89 -18.70
C ILE A 201 -0.75 19.01 -17.91
N LEU A 202 -1.20 18.44 -16.78
CA LEU A 202 -0.39 17.54 -15.96
C LEU A 202 -0.12 16.19 -16.61
N LEU A 203 -0.96 15.74 -17.55
CA LEU A 203 -0.81 14.44 -18.20
C LEU A 203 0.57 14.25 -18.83
N LEU A 204 1.08 15.25 -19.55
CA LEU A 204 2.39 15.16 -20.19
C LEU A 204 3.53 15.02 -19.16
N PRO A 205 3.68 15.91 -18.14
CA PRO A 205 4.61 15.70 -17.04
C PRO A 205 4.48 14.35 -16.33
N LEU A 206 3.26 13.87 -16.11
CA LEU A 206 3.00 12.58 -15.45
C LEU A 206 3.49 11.39 -16.28
N ILE A 207 3.33 11.43 -17.61
CA ILE A 207 3.88 10.41 -18.51
C ILE A 207 5.41 10.45 -18.45
N LEU A 208 6.01 11.64 -18.53
CA LEU A 208 7.46 11.81 -18.51
C LEU A 208 8.11 11.30 -17.22
N ILE A 209 7.51 11.60 -16.05
CA ILE A 209 8.06 11.10 -14.78
C ILE A 209 7.87 9.58 -14.64
N ASN A 210 6.79 9.02 -15.20
CA ASN A 210 6.56 7.57 -15.23
C ASN A 210 7.50 6.82 -16.17
N TYR A 211 8.23 7.50 -17.06
CA TYR A 211 9.28 6.86 -17.88
C TYR A 211 10.55 6.54 -17.09
N ILE A 212 10.67 7.00 -15.85
CA ILE A 212 11.80 6.65 -15.01
C ILE A 212 11.64 5.19 -14.54
N ARG A 213 12.47 4.31 -15.11
CA ARG A 213 12.41 2.87 -14.86
C ARG A 213 13.10 2.44 -13.56
N ASN A 214 14.08 3.21 -13.13
CA ASN A 214 14.92 2.85 -12.00
C ASN A 214 14.45 3.56 -10.73
N LEU A 215 13.88 2.81 -9.77
CA LEU A 215 13.50 3.33 -8.45
C LEU A 215 14.65 4.03 -7.72
N LYS A 216 15.92 3.63 -7.97
CA LYS A 216 17.09 4.30 -7.38
C LYS A 216 17.22 5.75 -7.84
N LEU A 217 16.80 6.08 -9.07
CA LEU A 217 16.78 7.47 -9.56
C LEU A 217 15.70 8.30 -8.87
N LEU A 218 14.58 7.69 -8.45
CA LEU A 218 13.52 8.39 -7.72
C LEU A 218 13.85 8.57 -6.24
N ALA A 219 14.74 7.74 -5.68
CA ALA A 219 15.10 7.77 -4.25
C ALA A 219 15.50 9.16 -3.71
N PRO A 220 16.39 9.96 -4.34
CA PRO A 220 16.73 11.29 -3.85
C PRO A 220 15.56 12.28 -3.95
N PHE A 221 14.80 12.27 -5.05
CA PHE A 221 13.60 13.10 -5.23
C PHE A 221 12.52 12.75 -4.19
N SER A 222 12.40 11.47 -3.87
CA SER A 222 11.56 10.93 -2.83
C SER A 222 11.91 11.49 -1.45
N THR A 223 13.21 11.52 -1.10
CA THR A 223 13.67 12.06 0.18
C THR A 223 13.39 13.56 0.27
N LEU A 224 13.58 14.30 -0.84
CA LEU A 224 13.22 15.71 -0.92
C LEU A 224 11.70 15.91 -0.78
N ALA A 225 10.88 15.09 -1.45
CA ALA A 225 9.43 15.14 -1.33
C ALA A 225 8.96 14.91 0.11
N ASN A 226 9.59 14.00 0.86
CA ASN A 226 9.30 13.81 2.28
C ASN A 226 9.59 15.06 3.10
N LEU A 227 10.77 15.68 2.88
CA LEU A 227 11.14 16.90 3.59
C LEU A 227 10.11 18.01 3.31
N ILE A 228 9.72 18.17 2.05
CA ILE A 228 8.68 19.13 1.63
C ILE A 228 7.35 18.81 2.34
N THR A 229 6.94 17.54 2.39
CA THR A 229 5.72 17.10 3.09
C THR A 229 5.78 17.43 4.59
N PHE A 230 6.88 17.14 5.28
CA PHE A 230 7.01 17.45 6.71
C PHE A 230 7.00 18.95 6.99
N VAL A 231 7.71 19.74 6.18
CA VAL A 231 7.70 21.21 6.30
C VAL A 231 6.31 21.75 6.00
N GLY A 232 5.64 21.25 4.96
CA GLY A 232 4.27 21.61 4.61
C GLY A 232 3.26 21.30 5.71
N LEU A 233 3.31 20.09 6.28
CA LEU A 233 2.46 19.69 7.41
C LEU A 233 2.70 20.59 8.63
N THR A 234 3.97 20.87 8.95
CA THR A 234 4.35 21.74 10.07
C THR A 234 3.81 23.16 9.88
N MET A 235 3.92 23.71 8.66
CA MET A 235 3.37 25.04 8.36
C MET A 235 1.84 25.06 8.46
N ILE A 236 1.15 24.05 7.93
CA ILE A 236 -0.31 23.94 8.07
C ILE A 236 -0.71 23.92 9.54
N LEU A 237 -0.05 23.10 10.36
CA LEU A 237 -0.36 22.95 11.78
C LEU A 237 -0.20 24.27 12.54
N ILE A 238 0.99 24.88 12.45
CA ILE A 238 1.33 26.05 13.26
C ILE A 238 0.54 27.29 12.83
N LYS A 239 0.31 27.47 11.53
CA LYS A 239 -0.27 28.72 11.00
C LYS A 239 -1.77 28.66 10.79
N TYR A 240 -2.32 27.51 10.39
CA TYR A 240 -3.73 27.44 10.01
C TYR A 240 -4.58 26.62 10.99
N MET A 241 -4.02 25.58 11.62
CA MET A 241 -4.80 24.75 12.55
C MET A 241 -4.75 25.22 14.00
N PHE A 242 -3.57 25.62 14.51
CA PHE A 242 -3.43 26.02 15.92
C PHE A 242 -3.83 27.46 16.22
N GLN A 243 -4.15 28.26 15.20
CA GLN A 243 -4.60 29.64 15.36
C GLN A 243 -6.12 29.71 15.37
N ASP A 244 -6.69 30.56 16.23
CA ASP A 244 -8.13 30.84 16.33
C ASP A 244 -8.99 29.57 16.31
N LEU A 245 -8.72 28.67 17.27
CA LEU A 245 -9.47 27.44 17.44
C LEU A 245 -10.86 27.75 18.01
N PRO A 246 -11.94 27.35 17.33
CA PRO A 246 -13.29 27.51 17.86
C PRO A 246 -13.51 26.60 19.09
N PRO A 247 -14.51 26.90 19.94
CA PRO A 247 -14.84 26.08 21.08
C PRO A 247 -15.12 24.62 20.68
N ILE A 248 -14.60 23.67 21.45
CA ILE A 248 -14.79 22.23 21.21
C ILE A 248 -16.28 21.84 21.32
N SER A 249 -17.09 22.62 22.05
CA SER A 249 -18.53 22.45 22.19
C SER A 249 -19.29 22.53 20.86
N ASP A 250 -18.72 23.19 19.85
CA ASP A 250 -19.38 23.42 18.56
C ASP A 250 -19.09 22.28 17.57
N ARG A 251 -18.55 21.15 18.04
CA ARG A 251 -18.15 20.01 17.23
C ARG A 251 -18.86 18.75 17.70
N GLU A 252 -19.23 17.91 16.75
CA GLU A 252 -19.87 16.63 17.07
C GLU A 252 -18.83 15.70 17.68
N MET A 253 -19.09 15.27 18.92
CA MET A 253 -18.21 14.34 19.63
C MET A 253 -18.36 12.91 19.11
N PHE A 254 -19.56 12.57 18.61
CA PHE A 254 -19.95 11.26 18.09
C PHE A 254 -20.68 11.44 16.76
N GLY A 255 -20.12 10.87 15.69
CA GLY A 255 -20.75 10.84 14.37
C GLY A 255 -21.72 9.67 14.21
N THR A 256 -22.41 9.65 13.07
CA THR A 256 -23.39 8.59 12.74
C THR A 256 -22.71 7.31 12.24
N LEU A 257 -23.36 6.15 12.43
CA LEU A 257 -22.84 4.86 11.98
C LEU A 257 -22.64 4.79 10.45
N ARG A 258 -23.52 5.47 9.69
CA ARG A 258 -23.41 5.57 8.22
C ARG A 258 -22.14 6.29 7.80
N ASN A 259 -21.85 7.44 8.41
CA ASN A 259 -20.67 8.24 8.11
C ASN A 259 -19.39 7.59 8.67
N PHE A 260 -19.49 6.82 9.76
CA PHE A 260 -18.37 6.03 10.27
C PHE A 260 -17.78 5.08 9.21
N SER A 261 -18.61 4.55 8.31
CA SER A 261 -18.14 3.73 7.20
C SER A 261 -17.25 4.51 6.22
N LEU A 262 -17.56 5.79 5.98
CA LEU A 262 -16.73 6.67 5.14
C LEU A 262 -15.39 6.97 5.81
N TYR A 263 -15.44 7.26 7.11
CA TYR A 263 -14.27 7.42 7.97
C TYR A 263 -13.37 6.18 7.93
N PHE A 264 -13.94 4.99 8.15
CA PHE A 264 -13.22 3.72 8.13
C PHE A 264 -12.45 3.52 6.82
N GLY A 265 -13.09 3.74 5.68
CA GLY A 265 -12.43 3.66 4.36
C GLY A 265 -11.28 4.67 4.22
N THR A 266 -11.50 5.93 4.60
CA THR A 266 -10.47 6.98 4.49
C THR A 266 -9.28 6.70 5.43
N THR A 267 -9.55 6.22 6.64
CA THR A 267 -8.52 5.88 7.62
C THR A 267 -7.71 4.67 7.19
N LEU A 268 -8.34 3.63 6.62
CA LEU A 268 -7.62 2.51 6.00
C LEU A 268 -6.75 3.00 4.84
N PHE A 269 -7.32 3.77 3.90
CA PHE A 269 -6.57 4.34 2.76
C PHE A 269 -5.32 5.10 3.20
N ALA A 270 -5.42 5.86 4.29
CA ALA A 270 -4.28 6.61 4.77
C ALA A 270 -3.25 5.69 5.47
N LEU A 271 -3.69 4.78 6.33
CA LEU A 271 -2.78 4.01 7.20
C LEU A 271 -2.08 2.84 6.49
N GLU A 272 -2.65 2.33 5.40
CA GLU A 272 -2.24 1.05 4.86
C GLU A 272 -1.48 1.16 3.54
N ALA A 273 -0.24 0.68 3.54
CA ALA A 273 0.62 0.60 2.35
C ALA A 273 1.24 -0.80 2.20
N VAL A 274 0.41 -1.86 2.19
CA VAL A 274 0.85 -3.28 2.19
C VAL A 274 1.99 -3.56 1.20
N GLY A 275 1.83 -3.14 -0.06
CA GLY A 275 2.83 -3.39 -1.11
C GLY A 275 4.19 -2.76 -0.82
N VAL A 276 4.20 -1.52 -0.31
CA VAL A 276 5.44 -0.82 0.07
C VAL A 276 6.06 -1.50 1.29
N ILE A 277 5.27 -1.87 2.29
CA ILE A 277 5.74 -2.49 3.54
C ILE A 277 6.42 -3.83 3.26
N ILE A 278 5.83 -4.67 2.41
CA ILE A 278 6.45 -5.94 1.97
C ILE A 278 7.75 -5.67 1.20
N ALA A 279 7.76 -4.69 0.28
CA ALA A 279 8.96 -4.35 -0.47
C ALA A 279 10.08 -3.82 0.44
N LEU A 280 9.74 -3.10 1.51
CA LEU A 280 10.67 -2.57 2.49
C LEU A 280 11.26 -3.66 3.39
N GLU A 281 10.44 -4.49 4.02
CA GLU A 281 10.91 -5.63 4.83
C GLU A 281 11.83 -6.54 4.02
N ASN A 282 11.47 -6.73 2.76
CA ASN A 282 12.31 -7.37 1.80
C ASN A 282 13.68 -6.65 1.73
N ASN A 283 13.74 -5.40 1.30
CA ASN A 283 15.01 -4.72 0.96
C ASN A 283 15.93 -4.34 2.14
N MET A 284 15.56 -4.67 3.38
CA MET A 284 16.34 -4.36 4.57
C MET A 284 17.63 -5.18 4.71
N LYS A 285 18.66 -4.53 5.27
CA LYS A 285 19.90 -5.20 5.71
C LYS A 285 19.67 -6.15 6.89
N THR A 286 18.77 -5.79 7.80
CA THR A 286 18.43 -6.60 8.99
C THR A 286 16.92 -6.81 9.08
N PRO A 287 16.34 -7.72 8.28
CA PRO A 287 14.89 -7.92 8.23
C PRO A 287 14.30 -8.47 9.54
N GLN A 288 15.10 -9.13 10.39
CA GLN A 288 14.66 -9.60 11.72
C GLN A 288 14.24 -8.43 12.63
N ASN A 289 14.83 -7.24 12.44
CA ASN A 289 14.51 -6.03 13.19
C ASN A 289 13.24 -5.32 12.67
N PHE A 290 12.62 -5.80 11.59
CA PHE A 290 11.40 -5.18 11.05
C PHE A 290 10.20 -5.38 11.97
N GLY A 291 9.97 -6.63 12.39
CA GLY A 291 8.81 -7.07 13.16
C GLY A 291 9.00 -7.17 14.68
N GLY A 292 10.12 -6.69 15.24
CA GLY A 292 10.37 -6.70 16.69
C GLY A 292 9.41 -5.79 17.47
N TYR A 293 9.39 -5.90 18.81
CA TYR A 293 8.56 -5.04 19.69
C TYR A 293 8.81 -3.55 19.49
N CYS A 294 10.08 -3.14 19.39
CA CYS A 294 10.51 -1.82 18.94
C CYS A 294 11.08 -1.88 17.50
N GLY A 295 10.51 -2.75 16.67
CA GLY A 295 10.91 -2.91 15.28
C GLY A 295 10.52 -1.72 14.42
N VAL A 296 11.12 -1.64 13.23
CA VAL A 296 10.91 -0.53 12.29
C VAL A 296 9.41 -0.34 11.96
N LEU A 297 8.66 -1.44 11.83
CA LEU A 297 7.23 -1.40 11.56
C LEU A 297 6.45 -0.72 12.71
N ASN A 298 6.67 -1.12 13.96
CA ASN A 298 5.94 -0.58 15.11
C ASN A 298 6.23 0.90 15.36
N ILE A 299 7.51 1.29 15.27
CA ILE A 299 7.91 2.70 15.42
C ILE A 299 7.26 3.53 14.31
N GLY A 300 7.36 3.06 13.06
CA GLY A 300 6.79 3.73 11.90
C GLY A 300 5.28 3.92 12.01
N MET A 301 4.54 2.84 12.29
CA MET A 301 3.09 2.89 12.44
C MET A 301 2.65 3.77 13.61
N THR A 302 3.37 3.75 14.73
CA THR A 302 3.09 4.64 15.87
C THR A 302 3.22 6.12 15.48
N VAL A 303 4.30 6.48 14.79
CA VAL A 303 4.51 7.86 14.30
C VAL A 303 3.40 8.27 13.33
N ILE A 304 3.02 7.39 12.39
CA ILE A 304 1.95 7.66 11.42
C ILE A 304 0.62 7.89 12.12
N VAL A 305 0.22 7.00 13.04
CA VAL A 305 -1.04 7.11 13.78
C VAL A 305 -1.09 8.41 14.59
N ILE A 306 0.00 8.79 15.26
CA ILE A 306 0.07 10.06 16.01
C ILE A 306 -0.11 11.24 15.07
N LEU A 307 0.61 11.28 13.93
CA LEU A 307 0.49 12.37 12.95
C LEU A 307 -0.94 12.47 12.41
N TYR A 308 -1.60 11.34 12.18
CA TYR A 308 -2.96 11.30 11.64
C TYR A 308 -3.99 11.79 12.64
N ILE A 309 -3.83 11.40 13.91
CA ILE A 309 -4.67 11.90 15.01
C ILE A 309 -4.48 13.41 15.14
N VAL A 310 -3.24 13.92 15.13
CA VAL A 310 -2.98 15.36 15.24
C VAL A 310 -3.64 16.13 14.09
N ILE A 311 -3.39 15.72 12.83
CA ILE A 311 -3.96 16.41 11.67
C ILE A 311 -5.49 16.28 11.62
N GLY A 312 -6.02 15.10 11.92
CA GLY A 312 -7.46 14.84 11.93
C GLY A 312 -8.19 15.62 13.03
N LEU A 313 -7.69 15.57 14.26
CA LEU A 313 -8.27 16.23 15.42
C LEU A 313 -8.27 17.75 15.25
N PHE A 314 -7.11 18.36 15.03
CA PHE A 314 -7.02 19.82 14.94
C PHE A 314 -7.61 20.36 13.64
N GLY A 315 -7.51 19.61 12.55
CA GLY A 315 -8.18 19.97 11.30
C GLY A 315 -9.70 19.94 11.44
N TYR A 316 -10.26 18.95 12.15
CA TYR A 316 -11.70 18.89 12.38
C TYR A 316 -12.19 19.97 13.35
N ILE A 317 -11.44 20.26 14.43
CA ILE A 317 -11.77 21.38 15.31
C ILE A 317 -11.80 22.68 14.50
N LYS A 318 -10.78 22.93 13.68
CA LYS A 318 -10.70 24.17 12.88
C LYS A 318 -11.81 24.28 11.82
N TYR A 319 -11.98 23.26 10.99
CA TYR A 319 -12.83 23.35 9.79
C TYR A 319 -14.25 22.78 9.96
N GLY A 320 -14.51 21.93 10.96
CA GLY A 320 -15.84 21.39 11.22
C GLY A 320 -16.50 20.75 9.99
N SER A 321 -17.72 21.18 9.67
CA SER A 321 -18.49 20.74 8.49
C SER A 321 -17.90 21.22 7.16
N ASP A 322 -17.07 22.26 7.16
CA ASP A 322 -16.44 22.80 5.96
C ASP A 322 -15.19 22.02 5.56
N ALA A 323 -14.80 20.99 6.32
CA ALA A 323 -13.64 20.15 6.03
C ALA A 323 -13.78 19.47 4.66
N LYS A 324 -13.03 19.96 3.67
CA LYS A 324 -13.03 19.40 2.32
C LYS A 324 -12.24 18.09 2.30
N GLY A 325 -12.34 17.33 1.20
CA GLY A 325 -11.64 16.05 1.05
C GLY A 325 -10.11 16.12 1.18
N SER A 326 -9.53 17.32 1.20
CA SER A 326 -8.17 17.57 1.64
C SER A 326 -8.06 18.90 2.36
N VAL A 327 -7.28 18.95 3.44
CA VAL A 327 -7.03 20.16 4.23
C VAL A 327 -6.43 21.30 3.41
N THR A 328 -5.64 21.00 2.36
CA THR A 328 -5.05 22.06 1.54
C THR A 328 -6.11 22.85 0.78
N PHE A 329 -7.28 22.24 0.52
CA PHE A 329 -8.40 22.91 -0.13
C PHE A 329 -9.18 23.85 0.78
N ASN A 330 -8.96 23.76 2.09
CA ASN A 330 -9.51 24.67 3.08
C ASN A 330 -8.65 25.91 3.31
N LEU A 331 -7.40 25.91 2.83
CA LEU A 331 -6.50 27.04 3.00
C LEU A 331 -6.93 28.23 2.11
N PRO A 332 -6.82 29.47 2.60
CA PRO A 332 -7.14 30.67 1.83
C PRO A 332 -6.26 30.74 0.56
N SER A 333 -6.83 31.06 -0.58
CA SER A 333 -6.07 31.10 -1.84
C SER A 333 -5.29 32.40 -2.04
N GLU A 334 -5.64 33.47 -1.32
CA GLU A 334 -5.04 34.80 -1.50
C GLU A 334 -3.70 34.95 -0.76
N GLU A 335 -3.48 34.18 0.30
CA GLU A 335 -2.27 34.29 1.12
C GLU A 335 -1.08 33.57 0.48
N ALA A 336 0.05 34.28 0.34
CA ALA A 336 1.29 33.71 -0.21
C ALA A 336 1.78 32.45 0.54
N MET A 337 1.56 32.38 1.87
CA MET A 337 1.93 31.22 2.67
C MET A 337 1.07 30.00 2.34
N ALA A 338 -0.25 30.16 2.22
CA ALA A 338 -1.15 29.10 1.82
C ALA A 338 -0.85 28.63 0.39
N GLN A 339 -0.58 29.56 -0.54
CA GLN A 339 -0.17 29.21 -1.91
C GLN A 339 1.14 28.41 -1.93
N SER A 340 2.12 28.81 -1.13
CA SER A 340 3.39 28.07 -0.97
C SER A 340 3.14 26.63 -0.49
N ILE A 341 2.29 26.43 0.52
CA ILE A 341 1.90 25.10 1.01
C ILE A 341 1.24 24.27 -0.10
N LYS A 342 0.28 24.84 -0.84
CA LYS A 342 -0.42 24.16 -1.95
C LYS A 342 0.58 23.68 -3.02
N ILE A 343 1.53 24.54 -3.42
CA ILE A 343 2.58 24.19 -4.39
C ILE A 343 3.53 23.12 -3.84
N MET A 344 3.96 23.24 -2.58
CA MET A 344 4.83 22.27 -1.93
C MET A 344 4.23 20.87 -1.94
N PHE A 345 2.97 20.74 -1.51
CA PHE A 345 2.29 19.45 -1.56
C PHE A 345 2.02 18.98 -2.99
N ALA A 346 1.71 19.88 -3.93
CA ALA A 346 1.58 19.51 -5.35
C ALA A 346 2.87 18.87 -5.89
N ILE A 347 4.03 19.46 -5.62
CA ILE A 347 5.34 18.92 -6.03
C ILE A 347 5.62 17.58 -5.32
N ALA A 348 5.42 17.51 -4.01
CA ALA A 348 5.70 16.30 -3.23
C ALA A 348 4.83 15.11 -3.69
N ILE A 349 3.53 15.34 -3.91
CA ILE A 349 2.60 14.30 -4.39
C ILE A 349 2.84 13.97 -5.86
N PHE A 350 3.24 14.92 -6.70
CA PHE A 350 3.64 14.66 -8.09
C PHE A 350 4.85 13.71 -8.16
N ILE A 351 5.85 13.90 -7.31
CA ILE A 351 6.98 12.96 -7.22
C ILE A 351 6.51 11.60 -6.67
N THR A 352 5.64 11.60 -5.66
CA THR A 352 5.12 10.38 -5.04
C THR A 352 4.27 9.55 -6.03
N TYR A 353 3.59 10.20 -6.97
CA TYR A 353 2.84 9.54 -8.04
C TYR A 353 3.71 8.57 -8.84
N ALA A 354 4.93 8.95 -9.21
CA ALA A 354 5.80 8.10 -10.00
C ALA A 354 6.22 6.81 -9.26
N LEU A 355 6.37 6.89 -7.93
CA LEU A 355 6.67 5.73 -7.09
C LEU A 355 5.47 4.81 -6.93
N GLN A 356 4.30 5.41 -6.77
CA GLN A 356 3.05 4.69 -6.61
C GLN A 356 2.65 4.00 -7.94
N ALA A 357 2.79 4.68 -9.08
CA ALA A 357 2.52 4.12 -10.40
C ALA A 357 3.52 3.01 -10.81
N TYR A 358 4.72 2.97 -10.22
CA TYR A 358 5.68 1.91 -10.47
C TYR A 358 5.12 0.52 -10.15
N VAL A 359 4.38 0.36 -9.06
CA VAL A 359 3.89 -0.94 -8.58
C VAL A 359 2.98 -1.65 -9.61
N PRO A 360 1.90 -1.04 -10.15
CA PRO A 360 1.01 -1.67 -11.11
C PRO A 360 1.69 -1.85 -12.46
N VAL A 361 2.58 -0.93 -12.85
CA VAL A 361 3.41 -1.10 -14.05
C VAL A 361 4.27 -2.34 -13.90
N GLU A 362 4.94 -2.50 -12.77
CA GLU A 362 5.80 -3.65 -12.48
C GLU A 362 4.99 -4.94 -12.52
N ILE A 363 3.84 -4.99 -11.84
CA ILE A 363 2.97 -6.17 -11.83
C ILE A 363 2.50 -6.51 -13.26
N LEU A 364 1.95 -5.52 -13.99
CA LEU A 364 1.48 -5.72 -15.36
C LEU A 364 2.61 -6.16 -16.30
N TRP A 365 3.77 -5.51 -16.20
CA TRP A 365 4.92 -5.79 -17.04
C TRP A 365 5.51 -7.17 -16.75
N THR A 366 6.02 -7.39 -15.53
CA THR A 366 6.76 -8.61 -15.17
C THR A 366 5.89 -9.85 -15.15
N THR A 367 4.66 -9.75 -14.62
CA THR A 367 3.81 -10.94 -14.42
C THR A 367 3.05 -11.31 -15.68
N TYR A 368 2.59 -10.32 -16.47
CA TYR A 368 1.63 -10.58 -17.56
C TYR A 368 2.18 -10.32 -18.97
N LEU A 369 3.06 -9.32 -19.16
CA LEU A 369 3.49 -8.86 -20.49
C LEU A 369 4.89 -9.34 -20.91
N ASP A 370 5.89 -9.36 -20.01
CA ASP A 370 7.30 -9.58 -20.37
C ASP A 370 7.53 -10.96 -21.03
N HIS A 371 6.84 -11.99 -20.52
CA HIS A 371 6.91 -13.36 -21.04
C HIS A 371 6.21 -13.52 -22.41
N ARG A 372 5.26 -12.64 -22.74
CA ARG A 372 4.49 -12.69 -23.99
C ARG A 372 5.13 -11.87 -25.11
N ILE A 373 6.00 -10.92 -24.78
CA ILE A 373 6.58 -9.96 -25.71
C ILE A 373 8.06 -10.29 -25.91
N GLN A 374 8.41 -10.85 -27.07
CA GLN A 374 9.80 -11.20 -27.41
C GLN A 374 10.55 -10.04 -28.10
N ASN A 375 9.85 -9.21 -28.89
CA ASN A 375 10.43 -8.13 -29.67
C ASN A 375 10.13 -6.74 -29.09
N HIS A 376 11.09 -5.82 -29.17
CA HIS A 376 10.96 -4.42 -28.71
C HIS A 376 10.47 -4.26 -27.26
N LYS A 377 10.96 -5.10 -26.34
CA LYS A 377 10.59 -5.08 -24.91
C LYS A 377 10.59 -3.68 -24.29
N ILE A 378 11.63 -2.88 -24.55
CA ILE A 378 11.74 -1.51 -24.02
C ILE A 378 10.59 -0.62 -24.50
N LEU A 379 10.22 -0.70 -25.77
CA LEU A 379 9.13 0.12 -26.33
C LEU A 379 7.79 -0.27 -25.71
N TRP A 380 7.53 -1.57 -25.57
CA TRP A 380 6.31 -2.08 -24.95
C TRP A 380 6.23 -1.77 -23.46
N GLU A 381 7.36 -1.70 -22.75
CA GLU A 381 7.38 -1.26 -21.35
C GLU A 381 6.98 0.22 -21.24
N TYR A 382 7.50 1.10 -22.11
CA TYR A 382 7.08 2.50 -22.17
C TYR A 382 5.61 2.66 -22.58
N ALA A 383 5.12 1.82 -23.49
CA ALA A 383 3.72 1.78 -23.86
C ALA A 383 2.84 1.37 -22.67
N CYS A 384 3.26 0.36 -21.89
CA CYS A 384 2.57 -0.06 -20.66
C CYS A 384 2.52 1.07 -19.62
N ARG A 385 3.64 1.75 -19.37
CA ARG A 385 3.71 2.92 -18.47
C ARG A 385 2.78 4.05 -18.91
N THR A 386 2.75 4.35 -20.20
CA THR A 386 1.85 5.36 -20.78
C THR A 386 0.41 4.94 -20.63
N PHE A 387 0.09 3.67 -20.92
CA PHE A 387 -1.26 3.11 -20.78
C PHE A 387 -1.78 3.21 -19.34
N VAL A 388 -0.98 2.80 -18.35
CA VAL A 388 -1.34 2.94 -16.92
C VAL A 388 -1.63 4.40 -16.57
N THR A 389 -0.80 5.34 -17.05
CA THR A 389 -0.98 6.79 -16.82
C THR A 389 -2.26 7.33 -17.48
N LEU A 390 -2.61 6.84 -18.67
CA LEU A 390 -3.85 7.24 -19.34
C LEU A 390 -5.07 6.69 -18.62
N VAL A 391 -5.02 5.45 -18.15
CA VAL A 391 -6.11 4.84 -17.36
C VAL A 391 -6.33 5.63 -16.07
N THR A 392 -5.27 5.96 -15.31
CA THR A 392 -5.41 6.75 -14.08
C THR A 392 -5.93 8.16 -14.35
N PHE A 393 -5.55 8.78 -15.48
CA PHE A 393 -6.08 10.08 -15.92
C PHE A 393 -7.58 10.03 -16.26
N ILE A 394 -8.02 9.03 -17.02
CA ILE A 394 -9.44 8.85 -17.35
C ILE A 394 -10.26 8.64 -16.08
N LEU A 395 -9.76 7.80 -15.17
CA LEU A 395 -10.39 7.59 -13.87
C LEU A 395 -10.43 8.87 -13.04
N ALA A 396 -9.38 9.70 -13.07
CA ALA A 396 -9.32 10.98 -12.36
C ALA A 396 -10.38 12.00 -12.83
N ILE A 397 -10.66 12.05 -14.15
CA ILE A 397 -11.73 12.91 -14.70
C ILE A 397 -13.10 12.48 -14.17
N ALA A 398 -13.30 11.17 -13.93
CA ALA A 398 -14.55 10.63 -13.43
C ALA A 398 -14.76 10.83 -11.91
N ILE A 399 -13.86 11.53 -11.19
CA ILE A 399 -13.96 11.73 -9.73
C ILE A 399 -14.83 12.97 -9.42
N PRO A 400 -16.01 12.82 -8.80
CA PRO A 400 -16.85 13.93 -8.40
C PRO A 400 -16.39 14.59 -7.09
N ARG A 401 -15.89 13.80 -6.13
CA ARG A 401 -15.41 14.26 -4.81
C ARG A 401 -14.25 13.41 -4.34
N LEU A 402 -13.10 14.05 -4.12
CA LEU A 402 -11.85 13.40 -3.72
C LEU A 402 -11.98 12.54 -2.45
N GLY A 403 -12.69 13.02 -1.42
CA GLY A 403 -12.85 12.29 -0.15
C GLY A 403 -13.65 11.00 -0.28
N LEU A 404 -14.70 10.98 -1.11
CA LEU A 404 -15.52 9.77 -1.32
C LEU A 404 -14.74 8.69 -2.07
N PHE A 405 -13.89 9.08 -3.02
CA PHE A 405 -13.04 8.16 -3.77
C PHE A 405 -11.92 7.56 -2.89
N ILE A 406 -11.30 8.38 -2.04
CA ILE A 406 -10.35 7.91 -1.03
C ILE A 406 -11.01 6.83 -0.15
N SER A 407 -12.21 7.12 0.34
CA SER A 407 -12.98 6.20 1.17
C SER A 407 -13.32 4.90 0.43
N LEU A 408 -13.75 4.98 -0.84
CA LEU A 408 -14.10 3.83 -1.68
C LEU A 408 -12.92 2.86 -1.84
N PHE A 409 -11.75 3.35 -2.28
CA PHE A 409 -10.60 2.48 -2.50
C PHE A 409 -10.03 1.92 -1.19
N GLY A 410 -10.10 2.69 -0.10
CA GLY A 410 -9.71 2.20 1.21
C GLY A 410 -10.62 1.09 1.71
N ALA A 411 -11.94 1.28 1.64
CA ALA A 411 -12.91 0.27 2.03
C ALA A 411 -12.84 -0.98 1.14
N LEU A 412 -12.83 -0.81 -0.19
CA LEU A 412 -12.83 -1.92 -1.14
C LEU A 412 -11.54 -2.73 -1.08
N CYS A 413 -10.40 -2.07 -1.28
CA CYS A 413 -9.15 -2.79 -1.50
C CYS A 413 -8.42 -3.13 -0.20
N LEU A 414 -8.38 -2.23 0.78
CA LEU A 414 -7.57 -2.45 1.97
C LEU A 414 -8.27 -3.27 3.04
N SER A 415 -9.61 -3.32 3.05
CA SER A 415 -10.30 -4.31 3.88
C SER A 415 -10.00 -5.73 3.42
N ALA A 416 -9.83 -5.94 2.10
CA ALA A 416 -9.35 -7.21 1.55
C ALA A 416 -7.84 -7.41 1.77
N LEU A 417 -7.00 -6.54 1.20
CA LEU A 417 -5.54 -6.68 1.17
C LEU A 417 -4.87 -6.47 2.54
N GLY A 418 -5.36 -5.55 3.34
CA GLY A 418 -4.76 -5.17 4.63
C GLY A 418 -5.28 -5.98 5.81
N ILE A 419 -6.50 -6.53 5.74
CA ILE A 419 -7.14 -7.20 6.87
C ILE A 419 -7.51 -8.66 6.57
N ALA A 420 -8.39 -8.89 5.58
CA ALA A 420 -8.93 -10.23 5.34
C ALA A 420 -7.87 -11.20 4.80
N PHE A 421 -7.07 -10.80 3.82
CA PHE A 421 -6.08 -11.65 3.17
C PHE A 421 -4.94 -12.08 4.11
N PRO A 422 -4.32 -11.20 4.92
CA PRO A 422 -3.35 -11.63 5.91
C PRO A 422 -3.89 -12.68 6.87
N ALA A 423 -5.13 -12.50 7.35
CA ALA A 423 -5.79 -13.44 8.25
C ALA A 423 -6.09 -14.79 7.57
N ILE A 424 -6.50 -14.79 6.30
CA ILE A 424 -6.70 -16.03 5.50
C ILE A 424 -5.37 -16.77 5.34
N ILE A 425 -4.31 -16.07 4.94
CA ILE A 425 -2.98 -16.65 4.76
C ILE A 425 -2.53 -17.29 6.06
N ASP A 426 -2.61 -16.57 7.18
CA ASP A 426 -2.13 -17.05 8.47
C ASP A 426 -2.87 -18.30 8.99
N ILE A 427 -4.19 -18.38 8.77
CA ILE A 427 -4.96 -19.61 9.03
C ILE A 427 -4.45 -20.76 8.16
N CYS A 428 -4.27 -20.52 6.86
CA CYS A 428 -3.91 -21.58 5.92
C CYS A 428 -2.46 -22.08 6.12
N VAL A 429 -1.54 -21.17 6.46
CA VAL A 429 -0.16 -21.53 6.80
C VAL A 429 -0.10 -22.34 8.09
N SER A 430 -0.94 -22.05 9.08
CA SER A 430 -0.92 -22.74 10.37
C SER A 430 -1.72 -24.06 10.39
N TRP A 431 -2.48 -24.34 9.32
CA TRP A 431 -3.36 -25.50 9.19
C TRP A 431 -2.65 -26.86 9.26
N PRO A 432 -1.53 -27.11 8.53
CA PRO A 432 -0.91 -28.45 8.48
C PRO A 432 -0.37 -28.92 9.83
N GLU A 433 0.19 -28.01 10.61
CA GLU A 433 0.81 -28.30 11.92
C GLU A 433 -0.19 -28.15 13.08
N ASN A 434 -1.44 -27.78 12.78
CA ASN A 434 -2.47 -27.43 13.77
C ASN A 434 -1.96 -26.40 14.81
N ASP A 435 -1.06 -25.52 14.37
CA ASP A 435 -0.36 -24.51 15.18
C ASP A 435 -1.26 -23.29 15.43
N PHE A 436 -2.41 -23.51 16.07
CA PHE A 436 -3.38 -22.44 16.38
C PHE A 436 -3.25 -21.90 17.82
N GLY A 437 -2.23 -22.35 18.55
CA GLY A 437 -2.03 -22.06 19.97
C GLY A 437 -3.06 -22.70 20.90
N PRO A 438 -2.97 -22.45 22.23
CA PRO A 438 -3.93 -22.96 23.20
C PRO A 438 -5.34 -22.44 22.89
N PHE A 439 -6.36 -23.31 23.02
CA PHE A 439 -7.77 -23.02 22.72
C PHE A 439 -8.07 -22.52 21.30
N LYS A 440 -7.17 -22.71 20.32
CA LYS A 440 -7.33 -22.23 18.93
C LYS A 440 -7.62 -20.72 18.84
N ILE A 441 -7.11 -19.93 19.79
CA ILE A 441 -7.33 -18.47 19.86
C ILE A 441 -6.94 -17.77 18.55
N MET A 442 -5.86 -18.23 17.91
CA MET A 442 -5.40 -17.71 16.62
C MET A 442 -6.47 -17.85 15.52
N LEU A 443 -7.14 -19.01 15.47
CA LEU A 443 -8.19 -19.28 14.48
C LEU A 443 -9.41 -18.38 14.71
N ILE A 444 -9.84 -18.23 15.97
CA ILE A 444 -10.99 -17.35 16.32
C ILE A 444 -10.67 -15.90 15.95
N LYS A 445 -9.49 -15.41 16.35
CA LYS A 445 -9.05 -14.04 16.04
C LYS A 445 -8.98 -13.79 14.53
N ASN A 446 -8.34 -14.67 13.77
CA ASN A 446 -8.22 -14.49 12.32
C ASN A 446 -9.57 -14.62 11.62
N PHE A 447 -10.47 -15.49 12.11
CA PHE A 447 -11.84 -15.55 11.62
C PHE A 447 -12.59 -14.24 11.86
N LEU A 448 -12.48 -13.65 13.06
CA LEU A 448 -13.06 -12.33 13.35
C LEU A 448 -12.49 -11.23 12.46
N LEU A 449 -11.18 -11.26 12.16
CA LEU A 449 -10.55 -10.31 11.23
C LEU A 449 -11.09 -10.46 9.81
N ILE A 450 -11.30 -11.69 9.33
CA ILE A 450 -11.91 -11.94 8.01
C ILE A 450 -13.32 -11.37 7.97
N VAL A 451 -14.14 -11.64 8.99
CA VAL A 451 -15.51 -11.09 9.08
C VAL A 451 -15.48 -9.57 9.12
N PHE A 452 -14.60 -8.97 9.94
CA PHE A 452 -14.46 -7.52 10.03
C PHE A 452 -14.02 -6.90 8.69
N GLY A 453 -13.03 -7.48 8.01
CA GLY A 453 -12.59 -7.05 6.69
C GLY A 453 -13.67 -7.18 5.62
N LEU A 454 -14.44 -8.28 5.62
CA LEU A 454 -15.54 -8.46 4.67
C LEU A 454 -16.69 -7.48 4.93
N LEU A 455 -17.03 -7.22 6.20
CA LEU A 455 -18.02 -6.20 6.56
C LEU A 455 -17.55 -4.81 6.15
N GLY A 456 -16.30 -4.45 6.44
CA GLY A 456 -15.70 -3.18 6.02
C GLY A 456 -15.68 -3.01 4.51
N LEU A 457 -15.39 -4.08 3.77
CA LEU A 457 -15.45 -4.12 2.31
C LEU A 457 -16.86 -3.87 1.80
N VAL A 458 -17.86 -4.65 2.25
CA VAL A 458 -19.22 -4.58 1.72
C VAL A 458 -19.90 -3.27 2.13
N VAL A 459 -19.90 -2.95 3.42
CA VAL A 459 -20.58 -1.76 3.96
C VAL A 459 -19.88 -0.49 3.48
N GLY A 460 -18.54 -0.44 3.56
CA GLY A 460 -17.76 0.71 3.10
C GLY A 460 -17.91 0.98 1.61
N THR A 461 -17.76 -0.05 0.78
CA THR A 461 -17.95 0.10 -0.67
C THR A 461 -19.38 0.55 -0.99
N TYR A 462 -20.39 -0.06 -0.36
CA TYR A 462 -21.79 0.31 -0.59
C TYR A 462 -22.06 1.78 -0.23
N VAL A 463 -21.68 2.22 0.98
CA VAL A 463 -21.90 3.60 1.43
C VAL A 463 -21.16 4.59 0.54
N SER A 464 -19.89 4.33 0.20
CA SER A 464 -19.11 5.21 -0.67
C SER A 464 -19.73 5.31 -2.07
N ILE A 465 -20.19 4.21 -2.67
CA ILE A 465 -20.85 4.22 -3.99
C ILE A 465 -22.16 5.00 -3.93
N VAL A 466 -23.00 4.80 -2.92
CA VAL A 466 -24.26 5.53 -2.77
C VAL A 466 -24.02 7.03 -2.66
N GLU A 467 -23.04 7.46 -1.87
CA GLU A 467 -22.67 8.88 -1.76
C GLU A 467 -22.06 9.44 -3.05
N ILE A 468 -21.29 8.65 -3.80
CA ILE A 468 -20.79 9.04 -5.12
C ILE A 468 -21.95 9.24 -6.10
N ILE A 469 -22.92 8.31 -6.15
CA ILE A 469 -24.08 8.43 -7.04
C ILE A 469 -24.90 9.66 -6.69
N LYS A 470 -25.14 9.92 -5.40
CA LYS A 470 -25.81 11.15 -4.93
C LYS A 470 -25.06 12.40 -5.37
N SER A 471 -23.72 12.37 -5.34
CA SER A 471 -22.91 13.52 -5.75
C SER A 471 -23.02 13.87 -7.24
N PHE A 472 -23.40 12.91 -8.10
CA PHE A 472 -23.66 13.12 -9.53
C PHE A 472 -25.11 13.51 -9.85
N ASN A 473 -26.08 13.18 -8.99
CA ASN A 473 -27.50 13.43 -9.20
C ASN A 473 -28.09 14.30 -8.06
N PRO A 474 -27.93 15.64 -8.12
CA PRO A 474 -28.42 16.55 -7.09
C PRO A 474 -29.96 16.54 -6.91
N ILE A 475 -30.72 15.95 -7.85
CA ILE A 475 -32.19 15.83 -7.76
C ILE A 475 -32.60 14.77 -6.72
N LEU A 476 -31.74 13.78 -6.40
CA LEU A 476 -32.03 12.72 -5.43
C LEU A 476 -31.81 13.15 -3.95
N GLU A 477 -31.26 14.35 -3.70
CA GLU A 477 -31.15 14.91 -2.34
C GLU A 477 -32.51 15.32 -1.76
N ALA A 478 -33.54 15.52 -2.61
CA ALA A 478 -34.84 16.01 -2.18
C ALA A 478 -35.83 14.91 -1.70
N ASP A 479 -35.65 13.65 -2.09
CA ASP A 479 -36.72 12.64 -2.03
C ASP A 479 -36.48 11.42 -1.10
N LEU A 480 -35.44 11.42 -0.27
CA LEU A 480 -35.24 10.36 0.72
C LEU A 480 -35.03 10.94 2.14
N PRO A 481 -35.91 10.60 3.11
CA PRO A 481 -35.77 11.10 4.47
C PRO A 481 -34.47 10.56 5.08
N SER A 482 -33.77 11.45 5.77
CA SER A 482 -32.65 11.13 6.66
C SER A 482 -33.12 10.14 7.74
N LEU A 483 -32.86 8.86 7.52
CA LEU A 483 -33.07 7.77 8.49
C LEU A 483 -31.73 7.28 9.02
#